data_AF-A0A3D1I0K9-F1
#
_entry.id   AF-A0A3D1I0K9-F1
#
_cell.length_a   1.000
_cell.length_b   1.000
_cell.length_c   1.000
_cell.angle_alpha   90.00
_cell.angle_beta   90.00
_cell.angle_gamma   90.00
#
_symmetry.space_group_name_H-M   'P 1'
#
loop_
_entity.id
_entity.type
_entity.pdbx_description
1 polymer ?
#
loop_
_entity_poly.entity_id
_entity_poly.type
_entity_poly.pdbx_seq_one_letter_code
_entity_poly.pdbx_strand_id
1 'polypeptide(L)'
;MNPRFVFIADTHHFSRTLSDGGEAYAYRSGSDQKCLEETGEIIDAAFEKILKDPPAAVMIAGDLSDDGERICHEEFREKLRELQKHVPIYVITATHDWCCDENPRRFTGGEVTNDVETVPHEELSEFYREFGLDRAISSYKTHLGIYSYVAQIADGVRLLALNDDQNGKGRAGYTPDHMAWVEEQIRKAKEDGQLMIGMEHHLLIAHIHPFITSGHCVGDREEVAAKLADAGLRYMFVGHSHIQRIDTFVSPSGNPITEVNIGSLCGYPAPIVNVTVTDDNRLHIVTEHLESFEGTDDAQEFLKAHAVQMIDLPLKGILDSREEFGKRLDALGANGKKISALRPIAKPIAKLLLESDVMSFYKKVNRLTFGKVLRKEDAEELADMKVIDIVHNVLLSFLDGGINRVDRDSAYYRLVTG
;
A
#
# COMPACT_ATOMS: atom_id res chain seq x y z
N MET A 1 8.79 13.72 -27.60
CA MET A 1 9.21 12.63 -26.70
C MET A 1 7.98 12.25 -25.90
N ASN A 2 7.75 10.96 -25.70
CA ASN A 2 6.62 10.47 -24.93
C ASN A 2 6.75 10.88 -23.46
N PRO A 3 5.71 11.48 -22.84
CA PRO A 3 5.83 11.93 -21.47
C PRO A 3 5.96 10.72 -20.52
N ARG A 4 6.91 10.81 -19.60
CA ARG A 4 7.08 9.87 -18.49
C ARG A 4 6.60 10.54 -17.21
N PHE A 5 5.83 9.82 -16.42
CA PHE A 5 5.39 10.23 -15.10
C PHE A 5 5.80 9.19 -14.05
N VAL A 6 5.86 9.59 -12.79
CA VAL A 6 6.11 8.68 -11.67
C VAL A 6 4.93 8.69 -10.72
N PHE A 7 4.48 7.51 -10.31
CA PHE A 7 3.48 7.32 -9.26
C PHE A 7 4.10 6.64 -8.05
N ILE A 8 3.77 7.16 -6.86
CA ILE A 8 4.05 6.58 -5.55
C ILE A 8 2.78 6.69 -4.69
N ALA A 9 2.69 5.93 -3.61
CA ALA A 9 1.54 5.93 -2.70
C ALA A 9 1.98 5.58 -1.27
N ASP A 10 1.12 5.90 -0.30
CA ASP A 10 1.24 5.45 1.08
C ASP A 10 2.64 5.79 1.65
N THR A 11 2.98 7.08 1.60
CA THR A 11 4.25 7.58 2.14
C THR A 11 4.23 7.54 3.67
N HIS A 12 3.05 7.69 4.28
CA HIS A 12 2.80 7.63 5.73
C HIS A 12 3.90 8.35 6.52
N HIS A 13 4.28 9.56 6.10
CA HIS A 13 5.39 10.27 6.73
C HIS A 13 5.11 10.42 8.21
N PHE A 14 6.06 9.98 9.03
CA PHE A 14 5.96 9.98 10.48
C PHE A 14 7.11 10.78 11.08
N SER A 15 6.77 11.81 11.87
CA SER A 15 7.76 12.60 12.57
C SER A 15 8.36 11.81 13.72
N ARG A 16 9.69 11.65 13.73
CA ARG A 16 10.42 11.04 14.86
C ARG A 16 10.19 11.74 16.19
N THR A 17 9.69 12.98 16.19
CA THR A 17 9.32 13.68 17.43
C THR A 17 8.11 13.07 18.14
N LEU A 18 7.38 12.15 17.50
CA LEU A 18 6.24 11.44 18.04
C LEU A 18 6.60 10.07 18.64
N SER A 19 7.87 9.67 18.62
CA SER A 19 8.35 8.40 19.21
C SER A 19 9.66 8.61 19.97
N ASP A 20 9.82 7.91 21.09
CA ASP A 20 11.11 7.76 21.78
C ASP A 20 11.79 6.40 21.52
N GLY A 21 11.25 5.62 20.58
CA GLY A 21 11.72 4.25 20.28
C GLY A 21 11.43 3.23 21.39
N GLY A 22 10.58 3.59 22.36
CA GLY A 22 10.24 2.76 23.51
C GLY A 22 9.42 1.50 23.18
N GLU A 23 9.03 0.78 24.23
CA GLU A 23 8.27 -0.48 24.13
C GLU A 23 6.97 -0.32 23.29
N ALA A 24 6.22 0.77 23.49
CA ALA A 24 4.99 1.02 22.74
C ALA A 24 5.24 1.13 21.23
N TYR A 25 6.28 1.87 20.83
CA TYR A 25 6.68 1.98 19.44
C TYR A 25 7.17 0.63 18.90
N ALA A 26 7.98 -0.11 19.66
CA ALA A 26 8.47 -1.43 19.25
C ALA A 26 7.35 -2.45 19.00
N TYR A 27 6.22 -2.37 19.73
CA TYR A 27 5.03 -3.17 19.40
C TYR A 27 4.37 -2.70 18.11
N ARG A 28 4.19 -1.39 17.93
CA ARG A 28 3.62 -0.81 16.70
C ARG A 28 4.44 -1.22 15.48
N SER A 29 5.73 -0.87 15.47
CA SER A 29 6.67 -1.16 14.39
C SER A 29 6.74 -2.65 14.04
N GLY A 30 6.80 -3.53 15.04
CA GLY A 30 6.84 -4.98 14.80
C GLY A 30 5.52 -5.62 14.32
N SER A 31 4.43 -4.84 14.25
CA SER A 31 3.10 -5.28 13.82
C SER A 31 2.62 -4.59 12.55
N ASP A 32 3.46 -3.78 11.92
CA ASP A 32 3.13 -3.03 10.71
C ASP A 32 4.06 -3.44 9.56
N GLN A 33 3.62 -3.19 8.32
CA GLN A 33 4.48 -3.23 7.14
C GLN A 33 5.28 -1.92 6.99
N LYS A 34 4.78 -0.83 7.57
CA LYS A 34 5.35 0.52 7.49
C LYS A 34 6.54 0.68 8.43
N CYS A 35 7.68 1.08 7.87
CA CYS A 35 8.89 1.44 8.60
C CYS A 35 8.79 2.92 9.07
N LEU A 36 7.93 3.19 10.06
CA LEU A 36 7.50 4.55 10.42
C LEU A 36 8.65 5.50 10.77
N GLU A 37 9.55 5.11 11.68
CA GLU A 37 10.71 5.94 12.06
C GLU A 37 11.70 6.13 10.91
N GLU A 38 11.66 5.31 9.85
CA GLU A 38 12.50 5.41 8.66
C GLU A 38 11.80 6.11 7.48
N THR A 39 10.52 6.47 7.60
CA THR A 39 9.74 7.11 6.52
C THR A 39 10.45 8.34 5.95
N GLY A 40 11.04 9.18 6.82
CA GLY A 40 11.75 10.39 6.43
C GLY A 40 12.90 10.13 5.44
N GLU A 41 13.79 9.18 5.76
CA GLU A 41 14.94 8.82 4.93
C GLU A 41 14.54 8.03 3.69
N ILE A 42 13.52 7.16 3.80
CA ILE A 42 12.95 6.42 2.67
C ILE A 42 12.39 7.40 1.62
N ILE A 43 11.62 8.40 2.06
CA ILE A 43 11.05 9.43 1.19
C ILE A 43 12.15 10.26 0.52
N ASP A 44 13.15 10.71 1.28
CA ASP A 44 14.26 11.50 0.73
C ASP A 44 15.02 10.69 -0.34
N ALA A 45 15.36 9.44 -0.05
CA ALA A 45 16.07 8.58 -1.00
C ALA A 45 15.22 8.24 -2.25
N ALA A 46 13.90 8.08 -2.09
CA ALA A 46 13.00 7.90 -3.22
C ALA A 46 12.95 9.16 -4.11
N PHE A 47 12.87 10.35 -3.51
CA PHE A 47 12.87 11.62 -4.24
C PHE A 47 14.20 11.83 -4.97
N GLU A 48 15.32 11.54 -4.32
CA GLU A 48 16.64 11.57 -4.97
C GLU A 48 16.72 10.60 -6.15
N LYS A 49 16.21 9.36 -6.00
CA LYS A 49 16.17 8.38 -7.08
C LYS A 49 15.31 8.88 -8.25
N ILE A 50 14.14 9.47 -7.98
CA ILE A 50 13.27 10.08 -9.00
C ILE A 50 14.01 11.21 -9.74
N LEU A 51 14.83 12.01 -9.05
CA LEU A 51 15.56 13.12 -9.66
C LEU A 51 16.82 12.71 -10.45
N LYS A 52 17.27 11.44 -10.38
CA LYS A 52 18.35 10.94 -11.25
C LYS A 52 17.95 10.93 -12.74
N ASP A 53 16.68 10.66 -13.00
CA ASP A 53 16.04 10.83 -14.31
C ASP A 53 14.69 11.52 -14.03
N PRO A 54 14.61 12.87 -14.07
CA PRO A 54 13.40 13.61 -13.69
C PRO A 54 12.22 13.34 -14.65
N PRO A 55 11.04 12.91 -14.14
CA PRO A 55 9.85 12.74 -14.96
C PRO A 55 9.19 14.08 -15.32
N ALA A 56 8.19 14.04 -16.22
CA ALA A 56 7.35 15.19 -16.53
C ALA A 56 6.50 15.66 -15.33
N ALA A 57 6.08 14.72 -14.48
CA ALA A 57 5.42 15.00 -13.20
C ALA A 57 5.53 13.79 -12.26
N VAL A 58 5.36 14.06 -10.96
CA VAL A 58 5.23 13.06 -9.90
C VAL A 58 3.82 13.11 -9.33
N MET A 59 3.20 11.94 -9.13
CA MET A 59 1.88 11.79 -8.53
C MET A 59 1.99 10.99 -7.23
N ILE A 60 1.27 11.41 -6.19
CA ILE A 60 1.22 10.73 -4.89
C ILE A 60 -0.24 10.39 -4.53
N ALA A 61 -0.55 9.10 -4.46
CA ALA A 61 -1.91 8.57 -4.35
C ALA A 61 -2.37 8.39 -2.88
N GLY A 62 -2.32 9.46 -2.09
CA GLY A 62 -2.89 9.49 -0.73
C GLY A 62 -2.02 8.85 0.35
N ASP A 63 -2.52 8.93 1.58
CA ASP A 63 -1.83 8.56 2.82
C ASP A 63 -0.43 9.17 2.90
N LEU A 64 -0.42 10.51 2.86
CA LEU A 64 0.78 11.33 2.90
C LEU A 64 1.44 11.31 4.29
N SER A 65 0.64 11.40 5.36
CA SER A 65 1.04 11.27 6.78
C SER A 65 0.56 9.95 7.40
N ASP A 66 1.13 9.56 8.54
CA ASP A 66 0.78 8.28 9.21
C ASP A 66 -0.62 8.28 9.84
N ASP A 67 -0.98 9.28 10.66
CA ASP A 67 -2.34 9.38 11.25
C ASP A 67 -2.81 10.85 11.35
N GLY A 68 -2.51 11.66 10.33
CA GLY A 68 -3.08 13.00 10.17
C GLY A 68 -2.43 14.07 11.06
N GLU A 69 -1.31 13.75 11.71
CA GLU A 69 -0.64 14.65 12.62
C GLU A 69 -0.10 15.87 11.88
N ARG A 70 -0.36 17.06 12.44
CA ARG A 70 0.07 18.33 11.84
C ARG A 70 1.57 18.37 11.61
N ILE A 71 2.36 17.90 12.57
CA ILE A 71 3.82 17.86 12.43
C ILE A 71 4.26 16.98 11.27
N CYS A 72 3.61 15.83 11.06
CA CYS A 72 3.88 14.93 9.95
C CYS A 72 3.54 15.61 8.61
N HIS A 73 2.38 16.27 8.53
CA HIS A 73 1.99 17.02 7.33
C HIS A 73 2.95 18.17 7.01
N GLU A 74 3.39 18.93 8.00
CA GLU A 74 4.32 20.04 7.85
C GLU A 74 5.69 19.57 7.35
N GLU A 75 6.27 18.54 7.98
CA GLU A 75 7.54 17.97 7.55
C GLU A 75 7.46 17.39 6.12
N PHE A 76 6.39 16.64 5.81
CA PHE A 76 6.22 16.08 4.46
C PHE A 76 6.01 17.17 3.41
N ARG A 77 5.25 18.23 3.74
CA ARG A 77 5.04 19.37 2.84
C ARG A 77 6.35 20.06 2.49
N GLU A 78 7.29 20.22 3.44
CA GLU A 78 8.60 20.78 3.14
C GLU A 78 9.41 19.87 2.20
N LYS A 79 9.37 18.55 2.40
CA LYS A 79 9.98 17.59 1.44
C LYS A 79 9.39 17.73 0.03
N LEU A 80 8.07 17.86 -0.08
CA LEU A 80 7.40 18.10 -1.37
C LEU A 80 7.81 19.44 -2.00
N ARG A 81 8.01 20.51 -1.21
CA ARG A 81 8.50 21.79 -1.73
C ARG A 81 9.88 21.68 -2.33
N GLU A 82 10.78 20.92 -1.70
CA GLU A 82 12.11 20.66 -2.25
C GLU A 82 12.03 19.90 -3.57
N LEU A 83 11.24 18.82 -3.65
CA LEU A 83 11.02 18.08 -4.89
C LEU A 83 10.37 18.96 -6.00
N GLN A 84 9.41 19.82 -5.62
CA GLN A 84 8.67 20.67 -6.55
C GLN A 84 9.55 21.72 -7.25
N LYS A 85 10.73 22.06 -6.70
CA LYS A 85 11.71 22.92 -7.39
C LYS A 85 12.22 22.32 -8.69
N HIS A 86 12.09 21.01 -8.87
CA HIS A 86 12.64 20.27 -10.00
C HIS A 86 11.56 19.68 -10.92
N VAL A 87 10.45 19.19 -10.35
CA VAL A 87 9.37 18.53 -11.10
C VAL A 87 7.99 18.94 -10.57
N PRO A 88 6.96 19.09 -11.42
CA PRO A 88 5.59 19.29 -10.94
C PRO A 88 5.10 18.09 -10.12
N ILE A 89 4.40 18.37 -9.01
CA ILE A 89 3.84 17.34 -8.12
C ILE A 89 2.31 17.45 -8.11
N TYR A 90 1.63 16.30 -8.09
CA TYR A 90 0.18 16.20 -7.95
C TYR A 90 -0.15 15.21 -6.83
N VAL A 91 -0.80 15.68 -5.77
CA VAL A 91 -1.18 14.84 -4.62
C VAL A 91 -2.69 14.77 -4.49
N ILE A 92 -3.16 13.65 -3.96
CA ILE A 92 -4.43 13.57 -3.23
C ILE A 92 -4.12 13.27 -1.77
N THR A 93 -5.05 13.62 -0.88
CA THR A 93 -5.07 13.15 0.51
C THR A 93 -6.08 12.03 0.66
N ALA A 94 -5.93 11.20 1.69
CA ALA A 94 -6.83 10.08 1.97
C ALA A 94 -6.95 9.75 3.48
N THR A 95 -7.63 8.64 3.79
CA THR A 95 -7.92 8.04 5.11
C THR A 95 -7.03 8.49 6.26
N HIS A 96 -5.72 8.29 6.17
CA HIS A 96 -4.80 8.61 7.26
C HIS A 96 -4.54 10.11 7.39
N ASP A 97 -4.49 10.85 6.27
CA ASP A 97 -4.18 12.29 6.24
C ASP A 97 -5.17 13.15 7.03
N TRP A 98 -6.42 12.73 7.15
CA TRP A 98 -7.42 13.48 7.90
C TRP A 98 -7.78 12.86 9.25
N CYS A 99 -7.00 11.86 9.68
CA CYS A 99 -7.18 11.15 10.94
C CYS A 99 -8.62 10.66 11.12
N CYS A 100 -9.10 9.86 10.16
CA CYS A 100 -10.52 9.46 10.10
C CYS A 100 -11.01 8.67 11.33
N ASP A 101 -10.09 8.08 12.09
CA ASP A 101 -10.36 7.32 13.31
C ASP A 101 -10.25 8.17 14.59
N GLU A 102 -9.98 9.47 14.46
CA GLU A 102 -9.79 10.44 15.55
C GLU A 102 -8.72 10.00 16.57
N ASN A 103 -7.68 9.30 16.11
CA ASN A 103 -6.74 8.59 16.97
C ASN A 103 -5.27 8.82 16.55
N PRO A 104 -4.79 10.08 16.51
CA PRO A 104 -3.39 10.37 16.18
C PRO A 104 -2.48 9.82 17.30
N ARG A 105 -1.26 9.38 16.98
CA ARG A 105 -0.49 8.55 17.94
C ARG A 105 0.86 9.18 18.29
N ARG A 106 1.15 9.24 19.59
CA ARG A 106 2.48 9.45 20.15
C ARG A 106 2.87 8.23 20.97
N PHE A 107 4.10 7.79 20.80
CA PHE A 107 4.68 6.66 21.51
C PHE A 107 5.72 7.17 22.51
N THR A 108 5.54 6.87 23.80
CA THR A 108 6.49 7.29 24.84
C THR A 108 6.63 6.18 25.88
N GLY A 109 7.83 5.60 25.98
CA GLY A 109 8.09 4.45 26.82
C GLY A 109 7.16 3.28 26.47
N GLY A 110 6.34 2.86 27.44
CA GLY A 110 5.37 1.77 27.27
C GLY A 110 3.94 2.23 26.93
N GLU A 111 3.73 3.53 26.68
CA GLU A 111 2.40 4.12 26.51
C GLU A 111 2.20 4.71 25.10
N VAL A 112 0.95 4.68 24.64
CA VAL A 112 0.48 5.39 23.45
C VAL A 112 -0.47 6.48 23.91
N THR A 113 -0.22 7.73 23.53
CA THR A 113 -1.08 8.88 23.81
C THR A 113 -1.62 9.50 22.53
N ASN A 114 -2.76 10.17 22.64
CA ASN A 114 -3.46 10.81 21.52
C ASN A 114 -3.45 12.35 21.59
N ASP A 115 -2.53 12.90 22.38
CA ASP A 115 -2.33 14.34 22.57
C ASP A 115 -1.44 14.92 21.45
N VAL A 116 -1.87 14.70 20.21
CA VAL A 116 -1.19 15.20 19.01
C VAL A 116 -2.17 16.02 18.19
N GLU A 117 -1.73 17.21 17.77
CA GLU A 117 -2.54 18.06 16.89
C GLU A 117 -2.62 17.45 15.50
N THR A 118 -3.82 17.46 14.89
CA THR A 118 -4.08 17.02 13.52
C THR A 118 -4.42 18.18 12.61
N VAL A 119 -4.30 17.98 11.29
CA VAL A 119 -4.83 18.93 10.31
C VAL A 119 -6.32 18.64 10.09
N PRO A 120 -7.22 19.61 10.26
CA PRO A 120 -8.64 19.42 9.95
C PRO A 120 -8.85 19.07 8.48
N HIS A 121 -9.80 18.16 8.21
CA HIS A 121 -10.05 17.66 6.87
C HIS A 121 -10.43 18.77 5.88
N GLU A 122 -11.14 19.82 6.32
CA GLU A 122 -11.51 20.96 5.48
C GLU A 122 -10.33 21.86 5.10
N GLU A 123 -9.20 21.77 5.83
CA GLU A 123 -7.99 22.54 5.59
C GLU A 123 -7.02 21.80 4.65
N LEU A 124 -7.08 20.47 4.56
CA LEU A 124 -6.08 19.65 3.86
C LEU A 124 -5.87 20.04 2.39
N SER A 125 -6.95 20.29 1.64
CA SER A 125 -6.83 20.68 0.23
C SER A 125 -6.17 22.05 0.04
N GLU A 126 -6.37 22.97 0.99
CA GLU A 126 -5.69 24.27 0.95
C GLU A 126 -4.24 24.14 1.44
N PHE A 127 -3.99 23.26 2.42
CA PHE A 127 -2.67 22.96 2.93
C PHE A 127 -1.75 22.40 1.84
N TYR A 128 -2.26 21.51 0.97
CA TYR A 128 -1.52 20.92 -0.15
C TYR A 128 -1.78 21.57 -1.51
N ARG A 129 -2.43 22.75 -1.55
CA ARG A 129 -2.93 23.38 -2.78
C ARG A 129 -1.89 23.54 -3.89
N GLU A 130 -0.66 23.89 -3.51
CA GLU A 130 0.46 24.12 -4.42
C GLU A 130 0.88 22.85 -5.19
N PHE A 131 0.53 21.66 -4.70
CA PHE A 131 0.85 20.36 -5.28
C PHE A 131 -0.34 19.75 -6.05
N GLY A 132 -1.02 20.57 -6.84
CA GLY A 132 -2.00 20.10 -7.82
C GLY A 132 -3.17 21.04 -8.04
N LEU A 133 -3.85 21.44 -6.96
CA LEU A 133 -5.09 22.23 -7.04
C LEU A 133 -4.87 23.62 -7.66
N ASP A 134 -3.73 24.26 -7.43
CA ASP A 134 -3.35 25.53 -8.10
C ASP A 134 -3.19 25.39 -9.62
N ARG A 135 -2.94 24.17 -10.11
CA ARG A 135 -2.82 23.83 -11.54
C ARG A 135 -4.08 23.17 -12.09
N ALA A 136 -5.16 23.10 -11.32
CA ALA A 136 -6.39 22.44 -11.74
C ALA A 136 -7.15 23.23 -12.81
N ILE A 137 -7.62 22.52 -13.84
CA ILE A 137 -8.53 23.06 -14.86
C ILE A 137 -10.00 22.84 -14.50
N SER A 138 -10.28 21.93 -13.57
CA SER A 138 -11.59 21.73 -12.94
C SER A 138 -11.39 21.13 -11.56
N SER A 139 -12.30 21.41 -10.63
CA SER A 139 -12.27 20.86 -9.28
C SER A 139 -13.67 20.59 -8.76
N TYR A 140 -13.80 19.62 -7.86
CA TYR A 140 -15.03 19.29 -7.16
C TYR A 140 -14.75 19.24 -5.66
N LYS A 141 -15.51 20.00 -4.87
CA LYS A 141 -15.44 19.96 -3.41
C LYS A 141 -16.39 18.88 -2.91
N THR A 142 -15.85 17.87 -2.21
CA THR A 142 -16.64 16.80 -1.60
C THR A 142 -17.51 17.33 -0.46
N HIS A 143 -18.42 16.51 0.05
CA HIS A 143 -19.21 16.85 1.25
C HIS A 143 -18.36 16.91 2.51
N LEU A 144 -17.13 16.36 2.49
CA LEU A 144 -16.10 16.55 3.52
C LEU A 144 -15.27 17.82 3.26
N GLY A 145 -15.54 18.59 2.22
CA GLY A 145 -14.79 19.81 1.95
C GLY A 145 -13.38 19.61 1.39
N ILE A 146 -12.96 18.37 1.13
CA ILE A 146 -11.73 18.01 0.41
C ILE A 146 -12.00 18.09 -1.10
N TYR A 147 -10.98 18.36 -1.91
CA TYR A 147 -11.14 18.56 -3.35
C TYR A 147 -10.62 17.38 -4.18
N SER A 148 -11.44 16.94 -5.12
CA SER A 148 -10.99 16.27 -6.34
C SER A 148 -10.69 17.30 -7.42
N TYR A 149 -9.81 16.98 -8.36
CA TYR A 149 -9.45 17.91 -9.43
C TYR A 149 -8.97 17.23 -10.72
N VAL A 150 -9.02 18.00 -11.81
CA VAL A 150 -8.43 17.62 -13.09
C VAL A 150 -7.28 18.56 -13.38
N ALA A 151 -6.13 18.02 -13.79
CA ALA A 151 -4.98 18.81 -14.21
C ALA A 151 -4.48 18.36 -15.60
N GLN A 152 -4.05 19.33 -16.40
CA GLN A 152 -3.32 19.04 -17.64
C GLN A 152 -1.86 18.75 -17.26
N ILE A 153 -1.41 17.50 -17.39
CA ILE A 153 -0.08 17.07 -16.90
C ILE A 153 0.96 16.95 -18.00
N ALA A 154 0.53 16.79 -19.25
CA ALA A 154 1.36 16.91 -20.46
C ALA A 154 0.44 17.20 -21.66
N ASP A 155 1.01 17.55 -22.81
CA ASP A 155 0.23 17.65 -24.05
C ASP A 155 -0.45 16.31 -24.35
N GLY A 156 -1.79 16.33 -24.51
CA GLY A 156 -2.58 15.13 -24.78
C GLY A 156 -2.89 14.26 -23.56
N VAL A 157 -2.46 14.64 -22.34
CA VAL A 157 -2.67 13.83 -21.12
C VAL A 157 -3.21 14.68 -19.97
N ARG A 158 -4.33 14.24 -19.38
CA ARG A 158 -4.94 14.80 -18.18
C ARG A 158 -4.91 13.80 -17.03
N LEU A 159 -4.66 14.31 -15.82
CA LEU A 159 -4.85 13.60 -14.57
C LEU A 159 -6.24 13.91 -14.04
N LEU A 160 -6.97 12.87 -13.65
CA LEU A 160 -8.17 12.93 -12.83
C LEU A 160 -7.79 12.48 -11.41
N ALA A 161 -7.52 13.43 -10.53
CA ALA A 161 -7.14 13.20 -9.14
C ALA A 161 -8.40 13.23 -8.25
N LEU A 162 -8.72 12.10 -7.64
CA LEU A 162 -9.99 11.86 -6.95
C LEU A 162 -9.76 11.66 -5.47
N ASN A 163 -10.52 12.39 -4.65
CA ASN A 163 -10.65 12.11 -3.24
C ASN A 163 -11.87 11.19 -3.02
N ASP A 164 -11.64 9.97 -2.57
CA ASP A 164 -12.63 8.91 -2.43
C ASP A 164 -12.86 8.51 -0.96
N ASP A 165 -12.56 9.39 -0.01
CA ASP A 165 -12.63 9.08 1.43
C ASP A 165 -14.03 8.65 1.89
N GLN A 166 -15.09 9.19 1.28
CA GLN A 166 -16.45 8.84 1.66
C GLN A 166 -17.49 9.00 0.55
N ASN A 167 -18.39 8.02 0.44
CA ASN A 167 -19.51 8.00 -0.49
C ASN A 167 -20.83 8.57 0.10
N GLY A 168 -20.78 9.19 1.29
CA GLY A 168 -21.96 9.66 2.04
C GLY A 168 -22.76 8.55 2.75
N LYS A 169 -22.33 7.29 2.68
CA LYS A 169 -22.93 6.12 3.36
C LYS A 169 -21.99 5.49 4.40
N GLY A 170 -20.93 6.19 4.79
CA GLY A 170 -19.93 5.70 5.76
C GLY A 170 -18.93 4.68 5.19
N ARG A 171 -18.71 4.66 3.87
CA ARG A 171 -17.65 3.89 3.20
C ARG A 171 -16.90 4.79 2.22
N ALA A 172 -15.67 4.43 1.86
CA ALA A 172 -14.96 5.05 0.74
C ALA A 172 -15.78 5.02 -0.57
N GLY A 173 -15.48 5.92 -1.49
CA GLY A 173 -16.10 6.06 -2.80
C GLY A 173 -16.75 7.44 -3.00
N TYR A 174 -17.79 7.46 -3.83
CA TYR A 174 -18.30 8.70 -4.43
C TYR A 174 -19.77 8.95 -4.11
N THR A 175 -20.11 10.20 -3.78
CA THR A 175 -21.52 10.63 -3.82
C THR A 175 -22.02 10.67 -5.27
N PRO A 176 -23.35 10.63 -5.51
CA PRO A 176 -23.89 10.71 -6.87
C PRO A 176 -23.43 11.96 -7.65
N ASP A 177 -23.41 13.13 -6.98
CA ASP A 177 -22.99 14.39 -7.62
C ASP A 177 -21.49 14.40 -7.93
N HIS A 178 -20.67 13.80 -7.06
CA HIS A 178 -19.24 13.65 -7.32
C HIS A 178 -19.00 12.73 -8.53
N MET A 179 -19.66 11.57 -8.58
CA MET A 179 -19.55 10.65 -9.72
C MET A 179 -20.04 11.30 -11.02
N ALA A 180 -21.14 12.06 -11.00
CA ALA A 180 -21.62 12.79 -12.18
C ALA A 180 -20.59 13.83 -12.67
N TRP A 181 -19.90 14.51 -11.75
CA TRP A 181 -18.78 15.38 -12.13
C TRP A 181 -17.63 14.58 -12.74
N VAL A 182 -17.27 13.43 -12.19
CA VAL A 182 -16.22 12.55 -12.73
C VAL A 182 -16.54 12.11 -14.16
N GLU A 183 -17.74 11.58 -14.41
CA GLU A 183 -18.19 11.16 -15.74
C GLU A 183 -18.13 12.33 -16.75
N GLU A 184 -18.53 13.52 -16.32
CA GLU A 184 -18.46 14.74 -17.14
C GLU A 184 -17.02 15.13 -17.49
N GLN A 185 -16.06 15.00 -16.57
CA GLN A 185 -14.65 15.28 -16.85
C GLN A 185 -14.03 14.26 -17.81
N ILE A 186 -14.38 12.97 -17.65
CA ILE A 186 -13.92 11.92 -18.57
C ILE A 186 -14.46 12.19 -19.99
N ARG A 187 -15.75 12.54 -20.10
CA ARG A 187 -16.37 12.92 -21.39
C ARG A 187 -15.66 14.11 -22.03
N LYS A 188 -15.39 15.18 -21.27
CA LYS A 188 -14.66 16.37 -21.75
C LYS A 188 -13.25 16.03 -22.23
N ALA A 189 -12.51 15.21 -21.49
CA ALA A 189 -11.18 14.76 -21.93
C ALA A 189 -11.25 14.01 -23.26
N LYS A 190 -12.25 13.14 -23.45
CA LYS A 190 -12.46 12.43 -24.71
C LYS A 190 -12.77 13.38 -25.87
N GLU A 191 -13.62 14.38 -25.65
CA GLU A 191 -13.95 15.41 -26.67
C GLU A 191 -12.74 16.27 -27.05
N ASP A 192 -11.87 16.55 -26.09
CA ASP A 192 -10.63 17.29 -26.27
C ASP A 192 -9.47 16.41 -26.79
N GLY A 193 -9.72 15.14 -27.10
CA GLY A 193 -8.71 14.20 -27.59
C GLY A 193 -7.61 13.88 -26.58
N GLN A 194 -7.90 14.00 -25.28
CA GLN A 194 -6.95 13.79 -24.18
C GLN A 194 -7.06 12.36 -23.64
N LEU A 195 -5.91 11.76 -23.34
CA LEU A 195 -5.84 10.59 -22.47
C LEU A 195 -6.14 11.04 -21.03
N MET A 196 -7.18 10.48 -20.43
CA MET A 196 -7.41 10.61 -18.99
C MET A 196 -6.73 9.47 -18.24
N ILE A 197 -5.91 9.80 -17.25
CA ILE A 197 -5.36 8.87 -16.26
C ILE A 197 -6.00 9.20 -14.92
N GLY A 198 -6.63 8.21 -14.28
CA GLY A 198 -7.22 8.36 -12.95
C GLY A 198 -6.20 8.10 -11.85
N MET A 199 -6.37 8.80 -10.73
CA MET A 199 -5.69 8.54 -9.46
C MET A 199 -6.70 8.71 -8.32
N GLU A 200 -6.90 7.65 -7.55
CA GLU A 200 -7.66 7.64 -6.29
C GLU A 200 -6.83 6.89 -5.22
N HIS A 201 -7.32 6.78 -3.98
CA HIS A 201 -6.55 6.09 -2.94
C HIS A 201 -7.02 4.64 -2.75
N HIS A 202 -8.33 4.40 -2.60
CA HIS A 202 -8.88 3.08 -2.33
C HIS A 202 -8.99 2.24 -3.60
N LEU A 203 -9.13 0.92 -3.45
CA LEU A 203 -9.17 -0.01 -4.58
C LEU A 203 -10.56 -0.05 -5.23
N LEU A 204 -10.60 -0.18 -6.56
CA LEU A 204 -11.79 -0.62 -7.31
C LEU A 204 -11.86 -2.16 -7.38
N ILE A 205 -10.69 -2.82 -7.45
CA ILE A 205 -10.58 -4.27 -7.67
C ILE A 205 -10.01 -4.96 -6.44
N ALA A 206 -10.66 -6.03 -6.00
CA ALA A 206 -10.08 -6.89 -4.97
C ALA A 206 -8.93 -7.72 -5.56
N HIS A 207 -7.70 -7.22 -5.49
CA HIS A 207 -6.53 -7.80 -6.14
C HIS A 207 -6.22 -9.26 -5.73
N ILE A 208 -6.08 -9.62 -4.45
CA ILE A 208 -5.68 -10.99 -4.07
C ILE A 208 -6.88 -11.94 -3.98
N HIS A 209 -7.68 -11.75 -2.93
CA HIS A 209 -8.89 -12.49 -2.66
C HIS A 209 -9.85 -11.55 -1.93
N PRO A 210 -11.17 -11.61 -2.17
CA PRO A 210 -12.11 -10.71 -1.53
C PRO A 210 -12.01 -10.66 0.00
N PHE A 211 -11.71 -11.78 0.66
CA PHE A 211 -11.49 -11.81 2.12
C PHE A 211 -10.27 -11.02 2.62
N ILE A 212 -9.29 -10.78 1.75
CA ILE A 212 -8.05 -10.09 2.11
C ILE A 212 -8.16 -8.62 1.73
N THR A 213 -8.59 -8.32 0.49
CA THR A 213 -8.50 -6.95 -0.04
C THR A 213 -9.83 -6.21 -0.17
N SER A 214 -11.01 -6.84 0.03
CA SER A 214 -12.29 -6.09 -0.15
C SER A 214 -12.54 -5.01 0.90
N GLY A 215 -11.92 -5.13 2.08
CA GLY A 215 -11.98 -4.09 3.12
C GLY A 215 -11.32 -2.79 2.70
N HIS A 216 -10.42 -2.86 1.72
CA HIS A 216 -9.63 -1.76 1.16
C HIS A 216 -10.26 -1.17 -0.11
N CYS A 217 -11.40 -1.69 -0.54
CA CYS A 217 -12.08 -1.22 -1.73
C CYS A 217 -13.13 -0.15 -1.42
N VAL A 218 -13.38 0.73 -2.40
CA VAL A 218 -14.52 1.64 -2.37
C VAL A 218 -15.86 0.89 -2.17
N GLY A 219 -16.82 1.57 -1.58
CA GLY A 219 -18.20 1.11 -1.48
C GLY A 219 -18.81 0.92 -2.87
N ASP A 220 -19.63 -0.12 -3.02
CA ASP A 220 -20.31 -0.44 -4.29
C ASP A 220 -19.32 -0.63 -5.46
N ARG A 221 -18.10 -1.15 -5.19
CA ARG A 221 -16.94 -1.19 -6.12
C ARG A 221 -17.22 -1.64 -7.55
N GLU A 222 -18.07 -2.65 -7.76
CA GLU A 222 -18.35 -3.14 -9.12
C GLU A 222 -19.21 -2.15 -9.91
N GLU A 223 -20.12 -1.42 -9.24
CA GLU A 223 -20.89 -0.34 -9.86
C GLU A 223 -19.98 0.84 -10.18
N VAL A 224 -19.11 1.22 -9.24
CA VAL A 224 -18.15 2.33 -9.43
C VAL A 224 -17.19 2.03 -10.59
N ALA A 225 -16.56 0.85 -10.59
CA ALA A 225 -15.66 0.43 -11.65
C ALA A 225 -16.35 0.37 -13.00
N ALA A 226 -17.60 -0.11 -13.06
CA ALA A 226 -18.39 -0.13 -14.28
C ALA A 226 -18.70 1.28 -14.80
N LYS A 227 -19.11 2.22 -13.94
CA LYS A 227 -19.36 3.61 -14.33
C LYS A 227 -18.12 4.29 -14.90
N LEU A 228 -16.97 4.14 -14.21
CA LEU A 228 -15.70 4.72 -14.66
C LEU A 228 -15.27 4.14 -16.02
N ALA A 229 -15.33 2.80 -16.15
CA ALA A 229 -14.98 2.12 -17.39
C ALA A 229 -15.92 2.51 -18.55
N ASP A 230 -17.23 2.57 -18.30
CA ASP A 230 -18.25 2.92 -19.30
C ASP A 230 -18.21 4.41 -19.69
N ALA A 231 -17.79 5.29 -18.77
CA ALA A 231 -17.46 6.68 -19.10
C ALA A 231 -16.23 6.79 -20.00
N GLY A 232 -15.38 5.77 -20.03
CA GLY A 232 -14.21 5.65 -20.91
C GLY A 232 -12.87 5.80 -20.20
N LEU A 233 -12.83 5.76 -18.86
CA LEU A 233 -11.57 5.73 -18.11
C LEU A 233 -10.90 4.36 -18.28
N ARG A 234 -9.66 4.34 -18.77
CA ARG A 234 -8.93 3.10 -19.06
C ARG A 234 -7.90 2.72 -18.01
N TYR A 235 -7.40 3.69 -17.25
CA TYR A 235 -6.30 3.52 -16.31
C TYR A 235 -6.63 4.25 -15.00
N MET A 236 -6.53 3.53 -13.88
CA MET A 236 -6.65 4.07 -12.53
C MET A 236 -5.41 3.67 -11.72
N PHE A 237 -4.78 4.62 -11.05
CA PHE A 237 -3.70 4.38 -10.10
C PHE A 237 -4.25 4.52 -8.68
N VAL A 238 -3.97 3.55 -7.82
CA VAL A 238 -4.48 3.48 -6.44
C VAL A 238 -3.38 3.08 -5.46
N GLY A 239 -3.64 3.19 -4.15
CA GLY A 239 -2.74 2.80 -3.06
C GLY A 239 -3.48 1.99 -1.99
N HIS A 240 -3.36 2.37 -0.72
CA HIS A 240 -4.16 1.92 0.44
C HIS A 240 -3.92 0.49 0.93
N SER A 241 -3.81 -0.48 0.02
CA SER A 241 -3.61 -1.89 0.40
C SER A 241 -2.14 -2.25 0.63
N HIS A 242 -1.22 -1.33 0.30
CA HIS A 242 0.23 -1.49 0.38
C HIS A 242 0.79 -2.66 -0.46
N ILE A 243 0.01 -3.18 -1.39
CA ILE A 243 0.35 -4.31 -2.26
C ILE A 243 0.61 -3.80 -3.68
N GLN A 244 1.74 -4.15 -4.26
CA GLN A 244 1.99 -3.84 -5.67
C GLN A 244 1.21 -4.81 -6.56
N ARG A 245 0.24 -4.32 -7.35
CA ARG A 245 -0.50 -5.18 -8.28
C ARG A 245 -1.15 -4.42 -9.45
N ILE A 246 -1.33 -5.12 -10.56
CA ILE A 246 -2.06 -4.62 -11.72
C ILE A 246 -3.12 -5.65 -12.10
N ASP A 247 -4.38 -5.25 -12.14
CA ASP A 247 -5.49 -6.09 -12.63
C ASP A 247 -6.43 -5.27 -13.53
N THR A 248 -7.25 -5.95 -14.32
CA THR A 248 -8.22 -5.32 -15.22
C THR A 248 -9.63 -5.76 -14.87
N PHE A 249 -10.52 -4.80 -14.67
CA PHE A 249 -11.96 -5.00 -14.61
C PHE A 249 -12.57 -4.74 -15.98
N VAL A 250 -13.56 -5.53 -16.37
CA VAL A 250 -14.36 -5.31 -17.59
C VAL A 250 -15.81 -5.13 -17.19
N SER A 251 -16.38 -3.99 -17.55
CA SER A 251 -17.78 -3.68 -17.24
C SER A 251 -18.73 -4.66 -17.95
N PRO A 252 -19.99 -4.78 -17.49
CA PRO A 252 -21.01 -5.54 -18.22
C PRO A 252 -21.22 -5.07 -19.67
N SER A 253 -20.92 -3.79 -19.96
CA SER A 253 -20.96 -3.21 -21.31
C SER A 253 -19.74 -3.57 -22.18
N GLY A 254 -18.75 -4.26 -21.61
CA GLY A 254 -17.53 -4.70 -22.30
C GLY A 254 -16.37 -3.70 -22.27
N ASN A 255 -16.45 -2.63 -21.47
CA ASN A 255 -15.41 -1.62 -21.38
C ASN A 255 -14.38 -1.97 -20.29
N PRO A 256 -13.07 -2.00 -20.59
CA PRO A 256 -12.06 -2.31 -19.60
C PRO A 256 -11.56 -1.06 -18.84
N ILE A 257 -11.28 -1.23 -17.55
CA ILE A 257 -10.46 -0.33 -16.74
C ILE A 257 -9.34 -1.14 -16.08
N THR A 258 -8.10 -0.70 -16.26
CA THR A 258 -6.92 -1.31 -15.63
C THR A 258 -6.57 -0.51 -14.39
N GLU A 259 -6.55 -1.18 -13.25
CA GLU A 259 -6.12 -0.64 -11.97
C GLU A 259 -4.67 -1.01 -11.72
N VAL A 260 -3.86 -0.01 -11.37
CA VAL A 260 -2.47 -0.14 -10.94
C VAL A 260 -2.43 0.26 -9.48
N ASN A 261 -2.48 -0.74 -8.60
CA ASN A 261 -2.31 -0.59 -7.17
C ASN A 261 -0.82 -0.53 -6.84
N ILE A 262 -0.43 0.58 -6.24
CA ILE A 262 0.95 0.92 -5.92
C ILE A 262 1.20 0.42 -4.50
N GLY A 263 2.25 -0.39 -4.32
CA GLY A 263 2.67 -0.79 -2.97
C GLY A 263 3.14 0.41 -2.16
N SER A 264 3.16 0.29 -0.83
CA SER A 264 3.56 1.41 0.01
C SER A 264 5.02 1.79 -0.17
N LEU A 265 5.30 3.09 -0.28
CA LEU A 265 6.68 3.59 -0.39
C LEU A 265 7.48 3.32 0.90
N CYS A 266 6.84 3.33 2.06
CA CYS A 266 7.49 3.18 3.36
C CYS A 266 7.51 1.74 3.90
N GLY A 267 7.16 0.76 3.08
CA GLY A 267 7.21 -0.67 3.43
C GLY A 267 7.72 -1.50 2.26
N TYR A 268 7.95 -2.81 2.46
CA TYR A 268 8.37 -3.68 1.35
C TYR A 268 7.28 -3.73 0.25
N PRO A 269 7.62 -3.53 -1.06
CA PRO A 269 8.97 -3.40 -1.63
C PRO A 269 9.44 -1.96 -1.91
N ALA A 270 8.75 -0.93 -1.41
CA ALA A 270 9.01 0.49 -1.67
C ALA A 270 9.05 0.83 -3.17
N PRO A 271 7.93 0.62 -3.89
CA PRO A 271 7.90 0.77 -5.34
C PRO A 271 7.87 2.24 -5.78
N ILE A 272 8.56 2.51 -6.90
CA ILE A 272 8.55 3.77 -7.64
C ILE A 272 8.08 3.44 -9.05
N VAL A 273 6.82 3.74 -9.36
CA VAL A 273 6.14 3.28 -10.59
C VAL A 273 6.35 4.30 -11.70
N ASN A 274 7.24 4.01 -12.65
CA ASN A 274 7.46 4.81 -13.85
C ASN A 274 6.43 4.46 -14.93
N VAL A 275 5.80 5.49 -15.50
CA VAL A 275 4.72 5.34 -16.49
C VAL A 275 5.03 6.21 -17.70
N THR A 276 5.29 5.60 -18.86
CA THR A 276 5.44 6.31 -20.13
C THR A 276 4.20 6.16 -20.99
N VAL A 277 3.64 7.27 -21.47
CA VAL A 277 2.51 7.26 -22.40
C VAL A 277 3.01 7.05 -23.82
N THR A 278 2.60 5.97 -24.47
CA THR A 278 2.99 5.65 -25.84
C THR A 278 2.16 6.43 -26.87
N ASP A 279 2.61 6.46 -28.13
CA ASP A 279 1.94 7.20 -29.21
C ASP A 279 0.49 6.73 -29.48
N ASP A 280 0.16 5.49 -29.12
CA ASP A 280 -1.18 4.90 -29.23
C ASP A 280 -2.01 5.07 -27.94
N ASN A 281 -1.64 6.01 -27.07
CA ASN A 281 -2.28 6.29 -25.79
C ASN A 281 -2.38 5.04 -24.89
N ARG A 282 -1.36 4.18 -24.90
CA ARG A 282 -1.20 3.10 -23.92
C ARG A 282 -0.13 3.49 -22.90
N LEU A 283 -0.09 2.74 -21.80
CA LEU A 283 0.90 2.95 -20.75
C LEU A 283 1.95 1.86 -20.81
N HIS A 284 3.21 2.25 -20.85
CA HIS A 284 4.34 1.38 -20.54
C HIS A 284 4.73 1.62 -19.08
N ILE A 285 4.60 0.59 -18.24
CA ILE A 285 4.79 0.67 -16.79
C ILE A 285 6.03 -0.11 -16.41
N VAL A 286 6.93 0.53 -15.67
CA VAL A 286 8.13 -0.07 -15.08
C VAL A 286 8.16 0.28 -13.60
N THR A 287 8.08 -0.73 -12.74
CA THR A 287 8.21 -0.54 -11.29
C THR A 287 9.66 -0.71 -10.90
N GLU A 288 10.27 0.37 -10.42
CA GLU A 288 11.56 0.33 -9.75
C GLU A 288 11.34 0.22 -8.24
N HIS A 289 12.39 -0.11 -7.50
CA HIS A 289 12.34 -0.20 -6.04
C HIS A 289 13.48 0.62 -5.44
N LEU A 290 13.32 1.03 -4.18
CA LEU A 290 14.37 1.72 -3.46
C LEU A 290 15.59 0.80 -3.27
N GLU A 291 16.79 1.33 -3.53
CA GLU A 291 18.06 0.59 -3.46
C GLU A 291 18.71 0.72 -2.08
N SER A 292 18.77 1.94 -1.55
CA SER A 292 19.40 2.30 -0.28
C SER A 292 18.77 3.59 0.27
N PHE A 293 18.92 3.84 1.56
CA PHE A 293 18.57 5.13 2.20
C PHE A 293 19.49 5.37 3.40
N GLU A 294 19.48 6.58 3.98
CA GLU A 294 20.33 6.85 5.15
C GLU A 294 20.02 5.88 6.30
N GLY A 295 21.02 5.10 6.70
CA GLY A 295 20.88 4.03 7.71
C GLY A 295 20.93 2.61 7.15
N THR A 296 20.79 2.40 5.83
CA THR A 296 20.96 1.08 5.19
C THR A 296 21.53 1.14 3.77
N ASP A 297 22.49 0.27 3.48
CA ASP A 297 23.08 0.12 2.14
C ASP A 297 22.23 -0.80 1.23
N ASP A 298 21.34 -1.61 1.81
CA ASP A 298 20.38 -2.46 1.08
C ASP A 298 18.97 -2.23 1.66
N ALA A 299 18.21 -1.37 1.00
CA ALA A 299 16.84 -1.07 1.40
C ALA A 299 15.92 -2.30 1.25
N GLN A 300 16.14 -3.14 0.24
CA GLN A 300 15.28 -4.30 0.00
C GLN A 300 15.46 -5.37 1.06
N GLU A 301 16.69 -5.65 1.50
CA GLU A 301 16.97 -6.55 2.61
C GLU A 301 16.35 -6.02 3.92
N PHE A 302 16.54 -4.73 4.21
CA PHE A 302 15.96 -4.08 5.39
C PHE A 302 14.43 -4.19 5.41
N LEU A 303 13.77 -3.79 4.33
CA LEU A 303 12.30 -3.78 4.23
C LEU A 303 11.72 -5.20 4.29
N LYS A 304 12.37 -6.20 3.66
CA LYS A 304 11.98 -7.62 3.79
C LYS A 304 12.08 -8.08 5.23
N ALA A 305 13.20 -7.79 5.89
CA ALA A 305 13.44 -8.16 7.27
C ALA A 305 12.42 -7.52 8.23
N HIS A 306 11.99 -6.29 7.95
CA HIS A 306 10.90 -5.63 8.68
C HIS A 306 9.54 -6.29 8.42
N ALA A 307 9.15 -6.47 7.16
CA ALA A 307 7.84 -7.03 6.79
C ALA A 307 7.58 -8.42 7.40
N VAL A 308 8.60 -9.28 7.47
CA VAL A 308 8.45 -10.62 8.05
C VAL A 308 8.29 -10.63 9.58
N GLN A 309 8.55 -9.50 10.27
CA GLN A 309 8.35 -9.38 11.72
C GLN A 309 6.88 -9.56 12.12
N MET A 310 5.95 -9.16 11.25
CA MET A 310 4.51 -9.39 11.44
C MET A 310 4.16 -10.88 11.62
N ILE A 311 5.00 -11.79 11.10
CA ILE A 311 4.88 -13.23 11.30
C ILE A 311 5.77 -13.69 12.47
N ASP A 312 7.03 -13.26 12.44
CA ASP A 312 8.07 -13.74 13.34
C ASP A 312 7.81 -13.39 14.81
N LEU A 313 7.39 -12.17 15.10
CA LEU A 313 7.23 -11.70 16.47
C LEU A 313 6.05 -12.38 17.18
N PRO A 314 4.86 -12.56 16.58
CA PRO A 314 3.83 -13.41 17.17
C PRO A 314 4.29 -14.87 17.37
N LEU A 315 5.02 -15.45 16.41
CA LEU A 315 5.53 -16.83 16.52
C LEU A 315 6.62 -16.98 17.59
N LYS A 316 7.44 -15.95 17.83
CA LYS A 316 8.40 -15.93 18.94
C LYS A 316 7.68 -15.69 20.27
N GLY A 317 6.72 -14.77 20.30
CA GLY A 317 5.89 -14.47 21.47
C GLY A 317 5.11 -15.68 21.99
N ILE A 318 4.55 -16.52 21.11
CA ILE A 318 3.90 -17.76 21.52
C ILE A 318 4.87 -18.76 22.18
N LEU A 319 6.14 -18.78 21.78
CA LEU A 319 7.14 -19.64 22.42
C LEU A 319 7.49 -19.15 23.83
N ASP A 320 7.57 -17.84 24.02
CA ASP A 320 7.81 -17.16 25.29
C ASP A 320 6.64 -17.36 26.28
N SER A 321 5.59 -16.55 26.18
CA SER A 321 4.50 -16.52 27.16
C SER A 321 3.12 -16.35 26.50
N ARG A 322 2.05 -16.63 27.25
CA ARG A 322 0.68 -16.37 26.75
C ARG A 322 0.42 -14.87 26.64
N GLU A 323 0.97 -14.09 27.57
CA GLU A 323 0.83 -12.65 27.62
C GLU A 323 1.51 -12.00 26.41
N GLU A 324 2.78 -12.32 26.15
CA GLU A 324 3.51 -11.78 25.00
C GLU A 324 2.83 -12.13 23.68
N PHE A 325 2.39 -13.38 23.52
CA PHE A 325 1.62 -13.76 22.33
C PHE A 325 0.32 -12.97 22.19
N GLY A 326 -0.38 -12.71 23.29
CA GLY A 326 -1.56 -11.87 23.32
C GLY A 326 -1.27 -10.45 22.85
N LYS A 327 -0.25 -9.79 23.43
CA LYS A 327 0.15 -8.42 23.09
C LYS A 327 0.51 -8.28 21.61
N ARG A 328 1.30 -9.20 21.05
CA ARG A 328 1.68 -9.19 19.62
C ARG A 328 0.49 -9.35 18.69
N LEU A 329 -0.51 -10.15 19.09
CA LEU A 329 -1.74 -10.31 18.30
C LEU A 329 -2.65 -9.09 18.40
N ASP A 330 -2.77 -8.49 19.59
CA ASP A 330 -3.54 -7.26 19.77
C ASP A 330 -2.93 -6.11 18.95
N ALA A 331 -1.59 -6.02 18.86
CA ALA A 331 -0.89 -5.05 18.02
C ALA A 331 -1.18 -5.24 16.51
N LEU A 332 -1.38 -6.48 16.05
CA LEU A 332 -1.82 -6.81 14.68
C LEU A 332 -3.32 -6.57 14.45
N GLY A 333 -4.05 -5.97 15.40
CA GLY A 333 -5.50 -5.77 15.32
C GLY A 333 -6.33 -7.04 15.51
N ALA A 334 -5.72 -8.15 15.90
CA ALA A 334 -6.42 -9.40 16.19
C ALA A 334 -6.88 -9.47 17.67
N ASN A 335 -7.83 -10.35 17.98
CA ASN A 335 -8.26 -10.54 19.38
C ASN A 335 -7.26 -11.43 20.13
N GLY A 336 -6.19 -10.83 20.65
CA GLY A 336 -5.09 -11.50 21.33
C GLY A 336 -5.55 -12.30 22.54
N LYS A 337 -6.51 -11.80 23.32
CA LYS A 337 -7.09 -12.55 24.45
C LYS A 337 -7.74 -13.88 24.03
N LYS A 338 -8.53 -13.88 22.95
CA LYS A 338 -9.21 -15.09 22.44
C LYS A 338 -8.21 -16.04 21.79
N ILE A 339 -7.34 -15.55 20.92
CA ILE A 339 -6.42 -16.39 20.14
C ILE A 339 -5.31 -16.96 21.02
N SER A 340 -4.76 -16.16 21.96
CA SER A 340 -3.73 -16.64 22.89
C SER A 340 -4.22 -17.77 23.81
N ALA A 341 -5.54 -17.91 24.01
CA ALA A 341 -6.12 -19.05 24.72
C ALA A 341 -5.86 -20.39 24.00
N LEU A 342 -5.67 -20.37 22.68
CA LEU A 342 -5.35 -21.54 21.85
C LEU A 342 -3.86 -21.91 21.87
N ARG A 343 -3.04 -21.20 22.66
CA ARG A 343 -1.58 -21.42 22.77
C ARG A 343 -1.17 -22.89 22.94
N PRO A 344 -1.82 -23.74 23.77
CA PRO A 344 -1.41 -25.14 23.91
C PRO A 344 -1.43 -25.93 22.60
N ILE A 345 -2.31 -25.56 21.67
CA ILE A 345 -2.45 -26.18 20.35
C ILE A 345 -1.53 -25.50 19.33
N ALA A 346 -1.45 -24.18 19.36
CA ALA A 346 -0.68 -23.40 18.39
C ALA A 346 0.84 -23.44 18.66
N LYS A 347 1.30 -23.55 19.91
CA LYS A 347 2.72 -23.51 20.27
C LYS A 347 3.55 -24.63 19.61
N PRO A 348 3.10 -25.90 19.58
CA PRO A 348 3.81 -26.95 18.83
C PRO A 348 3.92 -26.68 17.33
N ILE A 349 2.88 -26.06 16.73
CA ILE A 349 2.87 -25.70 15.31
C ILE A 349 3.88 -24.55 15.06
N ALA A 350 3.87 -23.51 15.89
CA ALA A 350 4.82 -22.41 15.80
C ALA A 350 6.28 -22.91 15.91
N LYS A 351 6.56 -23.79 16.87
CA LYS A 351 7.87 -24.44 17.01
C LYS A 351 8.26 -25.23 15.76
N LEU A 352 7.31 -25.96 15.19
CA LEU A 352 7.51 -26.74 13.98
C LEU A 352 7.89 -25.84 12.79
N LEU A 353 7.19 -24.72 12.59
CA LEU A 353 7.44 -23.75 11.54
C LEU A 353 8.80 -23.06 11.70
N LEU A 354 9.14 -22.60 12.91
CA LEU A 354 10.36 -21.84 13.18
C LEU A 354 11.64 -22.69 13.15
N GLU A 355 11.59 -23.94 13.60
CA GLU A 355 12.82 -24.73 13.82
C GLU A 355 13.12 -25.74 12.71
N SER A 356 12.14 -26.09 11.86
CA SER A 356 12.30 -27.19 10.91
C SER A 356 12.72 -26.72 9.52
N ASP A 357 13.61 -27.49 8.91
CA ASP A 357 13.72 -27.54 7.45
C ASP A 357 12.56 -28.33 6.83
N VAL A 358 12.38 -28.21 5.51
CA VAL A 358 11.27 -28.85 4.79
C VAL A 358 11.28 -30.37 4.96
N MET A 359 12.45 -31.02 4.94
CA MET A 359 12.53 -32.48 5.08
C MET A 359 12.11 -32.94 6.48
N SER A 360 12.54 -32.23 7.52
CA SER A 360 12.19 -32.49 8.91
C SER A 360 10.71 -32.22 9.16
N PHE A 361 10.16 -31.16 8.55
CA PHE A 361 8.74 -30.85 8.58
C PHE A 361 7.92 -31.94 7.90
N TYR A 362 8.32 -32.35 6.69
CA TYR A 362 7.73 -33.46 5.95
C TYR A 362 7.67 -34.72 6.81
N LYS A 363 8.79 -35.16 7.41
CA LYS A 363 8.82 -36.38 8.25
C LYS A 363 7.83 -36.31 9.42
N LYS A 364 7.70 -35.14 10.07
CA LYS A 364 6.78 -34.93 11.21
C LYS A 364 5.32 -34.91 10.77
N VAL A 365 4.98 -34.11 9.74
CA VAL A 365 3.61 -34.00 9.22
C VAL A 365 3.16 -35.29 8.58
N ASN A 366 4.02 -35.92 7.79
CA ASN A 366 3.69 -37.16 7.09
C ASN A 366 3.36 -38.32 8.03
N ARG A 367 4.03 -38.37 9.20
CA ARG A 367 3.70 -39.32 10.28
C ARG A 367 2.30 -39.07 10.86
N LEU A 368 1.85 -37.81 10.91
CA LEU A 368 0.53 -37.42 11.43
C LEU A 368 -0.59 -37.58 10.40
N THR A 369 -0.29 -37.39 9.11
CA THR A 369 -1.27 -37.37 8.02
C THR A 369 -1.30 -38.63 7.16
N PHE A 370 -0.50 -39.65 7.52
CA PHE A 370 -0.42 -40.95 6.83
C PHE A 370 -0.12 -40.85 5.32
N GLY A 371 0.81 -40.00 4.88
CA GLY A 371 1.20 -39.96 3.46
C GLY A 371 0.46 -38.94 2.60
N LYS A 372 -0.61 -38.31 3.11
CA LYS A 372 -1.65 -37.75 2.22
C LYS A 372 -1.50 -36.29 1.85
N VAL A 373 -0.60 -35.55 2.51
CA VAL A 373 -0.58 -34.08 2.42
C VAL A 373 0.63 -33.54 1.67
N LEU A 374 1.78 -34.19 1.74
CA LEU A 374 3.03 -33.70 1.13
C LEU A 374 3.70 -34.80 0.30
N ARG A 375 4.22 -34.46 -0.87
CA ARG A 375 4.98 -35.39 -1.71
C ARG A 375 6.41 -35.49 -1.19
N LYS A 376 6.93 -36.72 -1.18
CA LYS A 376 8.29 -36.98 -0.71
C LYS A 376 9.35 -36.31 -1.60
N GLU A 377 9.16 -36.41 -2.91
CA GLU A 377 10.07 -35.89 -3.93
C GLU A 377 10.24 -34.36 -3.79
N ASP A 378 9.14 -33.63 -3.62
CA ASP A 378 9.16 -32.17 -3.42
C ASP A 378 9.90 -31.79 -2.12
N ALA A 379 9.70 -32.57 -1.05
CA ALA A 379 10.41 -32.35 0.21
C ALA A 379 11.90 -32.70 0.13
N GLU A 380 12.31 -33.66 -0.71
CA GLU A 380 13.72 -33.99 -0.97
C GLU A 380 14.41 -32.88 -1.76
N GLU A 381 13.73 -32.28 -2.74
CA GLU A 381 14.26 -31.16 -3.53
C GLU A 381 14.51 -29.91 -2.68
N LEU A 382 13.63 -29.64 -1.71
CA LEU A 382 13.70 -28.46 -0.83
C LEU A 382 14.31 -28.76 0.54
N ALA A 383 15.02 -29.88 0.70
CA ALA A 383 15.32 -30.48 1.99
C ALA A 383 15.97 -29.54 3.02
N ASP A 384 16.85 -28.64 2.58
CA ASP A 384 17.63 -27.73 3.45
C ASP A 384 16.96 -26.36 3.66
N MET A 385 15.90 -26.04 2.91
CA MET A 385 15.15 -24.78 3.06
C MET A 385 14.42 -24.76 4.40
N LYS A 386 14.42 -23.63 5.12
CA LYS A 386 13.61 -23.51 6.34
C LYS A 386 12.14 -23.36 5.97
N VAL A 387 11.27 -23.98 6.76
CA VAL A 387 9.83 -23.83 6.54
C VAL A 387 9.39 -22.39 6.73
N ILE A 388 9.99 -21.67 7.68
CA ILE A 388 9.67 -20.26 7.91
C ILE A 388 9.98 -19.40 6.68
N ASP A 389 11.06 -19.70 5.94
CA ASP A 389 11.42 -18.96 4.71
C ASP A 389 10.33 -19.10 3.64
N ILE A 390 9.65 -20.25 3.55
CA ILE A 390 8.51 -20.43 2.64
C ILE A 390 7.35 -19.53 3.06
N VAL A 391 7.06 -19.44 4.36
CA VAL A 391 5.99 -18.57 4.89
C VAL A 391 6.33 -17.10 4.62
N HIS A 392 7.58 -16.69 4.86
CA HIS A 392 8.08 -15.35 4.54
C HIS A 392 7.93 -15.04 3.05
N ASN A 393 8.40 -15.93 2.18
CA ASN A 393 8.34 -15.73 0.73
C ASN A 393 6.89 -15.63 0.22
N VAL A 394 5.94 -16.35 0.82
CA VAL A 394 4.51 -16.19 0.50
C VAL A 394 4.01 -14.80 0.87
N LEU A 395 4.32 -14.29 2.06
CA LEU A 395 3.98 -12.92 2.46
C LEU A 395 4.60 -11.89 1.50
N LEU A 396 5.92 -11.99 1.27
CA LEU A 396 6.64 -11.06 0.41
C LEU A 396 6.09 -11.07 -1.03
N SER A 397 5.73 -12.24 -1.55
CA SER A 397 5.10 -12.36 -2.88
C SER A 397 3.72 -11.70 -2.96
N PHE A 398 2.97 -11.66 -1.84
CA PHE A 398 1.72 -10.90 -1.81
C PHE A 398 1.97 -9.40 -1.85
N LEU A 399 2.97 -8.91 -1.12
CA LEU A 399 3.29 -7.47 -1.04
C LEU A 399 3.91 -6.93 -2.33
N ASP A 400 4.83 -7.68 -2.95
CA ASP A 400 5.54 -7.24 -4.15
C ASP A 400 4.84 -7.55 -5.48
N GLY A 401 3.70 -8.25 -5.43
CA GLY A 401 2.96 -8.63 -6.64
C GLY A 401 3.54 -9.83 -7.37
N GLY A 402 4.41 -10.60 -6.73
CA GLY A 402 5.05 -11.78 -7.29
C GLY A 402 6.17 -11.41 -8.26
N ILE A 403 7.00 -10.42 -7.91
CA ILE A 403 8.21 -10.05 -8.67
C ILE A 403 9.06 -11.30 -8.93
N ASN A 404 9.20 -12.13 -7.90
CA ASN A 404 9.88 -13.41 -7.97
C ASN A 404 8.89 -14.51 -8.38
N ARG A 405 8.73 -14.69 -9.69
CA ARG A 405 7.85 -15.74 -10.23
C ARG A 405 8.43 -17.12 -9.96
N VAL A 406 7.58 -18.00 -9.44
CA VAL A 406 7.90 -19.41 -9.24
C VAL A 406 7.28 -20.23 -10.36
N ASP A 407 8.06 -21.18 -10.91
CA ASP A 407 7.56 -22.15 -11.89
C ASP A 407 6.47 -23.04 -11.26
N ARG A 408 5.35 -23.21 -11.96
CA ARG A 408 4.22 -24.05 -11.52
C ARG A 408 4.59 -25.52 -11.36
N ASP A 409 5.61 -25.97 -12.08
CA ASP A 409 6.13 -27.33 -12.04
C ASP A 409 7.31 -27.47 -11.06
N SER A 410 7.66 -26.43 -10.28
CA SER A 410 8.66 -26.55 -9.22
C SER A 410 8.12 -27.27 -7.98
N ALA A 411 9.02 -27.89 -7.21
CA ALA A 411 8.68 -28.43 -5.89
C ALA A 411 8.11 -27.34 -4.96
N TYR A 412 8.66 -26.11 -5.05
CA TYR A 412 8.21 -24.98 -4.22
C TYR A 412 6.75 -24.63 -4.47
N TYR A 413 6.36 -24.49 -5.73
CA TYR A 413 4.97 -24.15 -6.07
C TYR A 413 4.01 -25.22 -5.58
N ARG A 414 4.30 -26.51 -5.85
CA ARG A 414 3.48 -27.63 -5.36
C ARG A 414 3.37 -27.66 -3.84
N LEU A 415 4.47 -27.42 -3.14
CA LEU A 415 4.48 -27.39 -1.68
C LEU A 415 3.57 -26.28 -1.12
N VAL A 416 3.58 -25.10 -1.73
CA VAL A 416 2.76 -23.95 -1.30
C VAL A 416 1.28 -24.12 -1.67
N THR A 417 0.97 -24.68 -2.85
CA THR A 417 -0.41 -24.77 -3.34
C THR A 417 -1.16 -26.04 -2.95
N GLY A 418 -0.45 -27.11 -2.53
CA GLY A 418 -1.03 -28.40 -2.14
C GLY A 418 -1.22 -29.36 -3.31
#